data_AF-A0A920SY68-F1
#
_entry.id   AF-A0A920SY68-F1
#
_cell.length_a   1.000
_cell.length_b   1.000
_cell.length_c   1.000
_cell.angle_alpha   90.00
_cell.angle_beta   90.00
_cell.angle_gamma   90.00
#
_symmetry.space_group_name_H-M   'P 1'
#
loop_
_entity.id
_entity.type
_entity.pdbx_description
1 polymer ?
#
loop_
_entity_poly.entity_id
_entity_poly.type
_entity_poly.pdbx_seq_one_letter_code
_entity_poly.pdbx_strand_id
1 'polypeptide(L)'
;MRYWTQKKALAQGFSALKFTPMPKNWAELTYTKMMGLAVDMVSAVRETVGWDFDVGIEIHRNMQPHEAIAFCEEVAKLRPYFIEDPIVPDSVVAMGEVAAKMRLPLAIGEQKHRLWEFREYAQLAKPAFFKPDIAVAGGITGVKKIATIAEAHHIKICPHNFQGPIATAACIAIGTASPSWDVKGNP
;
A
#
# COMPACT_ATOMS: atom_id res chain seq x y z
N MET A 1 -13.59 2.08 14.37
CA MET A 1 -13.12 1.17 13.30
C MET A 1 -14.01 -0.07 13.33
N ARG A 2 -14.68 -0.43 12.23
CA ARG A 2 -15.74 -1.47 12.28
C ARG A 2 -15.10 -2.87 12.27
N TYR A 3 -15.00 -3.53 13.42
CA TYR A 3 -14.63 -4.96 13.55
C TYR A 3 -15.38 -5.91 12.59
N TRP A 4 -16.54 -5.46 12.10
CA TRP A 4 -17.34 -6.16 11.10
C TRP A 4 -16.65 -6.37 9.76
N THR A 5 -15.69 -5.52 9.34
CA THR A 5 -15.06 -5.66 8.01
C THR A 5 -14.07 -6.82 7.96
N GLN A 6 -13.31 -7.08 9.03
CA GLN A 6 -12.30 -8.14 9.07
C GLN A 6 -12.94 -9.54 9.10
N LYS A 7 -13.88 -9.76 10.03
CA LYS A 7 -14.62 -11.03 10.11
C LYS A 7 -15.42 -11.30 8.85
N LYS A 8 -15.96 -10.26 8.21
CA LYS A 8 -16.64 -10.39 6.93
C LYS A 8 -15.67 -10.78 5.81
N ALA A 9 -14.48 -10.19 5.76
CA ALA A 9 -13.46 -10.56 4.76
C ALA A 9 -13.08 -12.05 4.88
N LEU A 10 -12.86 -12.53 6.12
CA LEU A 10 -12.64 -13.95 6.39
C LEU A 10 -13.83 -14.82 5.95
N ALA A 11 -15.05 -14.43 6.33
CA ALA A 11 -16.27 -15.17 5.97
C ALA A 11 -16.52 -15.20 4.45
N GLN A 12 -16.01 -14.23 3.70
CA GLN A 12 -16.06 -14.16 2.25
C GLN A 12 -14.92 -14.92 1.55
N GLY A 13 -14.00 -15.52 2.31
CA GLY A 13 -12.89 -16.29 1.76
C GLY A 13 -11.71 -15.45 1.24
N PHE A 14 -11.64 -14.17 1.62
CA PHE A 14 -10.43 -13.39 1.35
C PHE A 14 -9.27 -13.92 2.19
N SER A 15 -8.06 -13.80 1.66
CA SER A 15 -6.79 -14.11 2.35
C SER A 15 -5.95 -12.86 2.65
N ALA A 16 -6.47 -11.68 2.28
CA ALA A 16 -5.80 -10.40 2.47
C ALA A 16 -6.80 -9.28 2.73
N LEU A 17 -6.37 -8.24 3.44
CA LEU A 17 -7.11 -6.99 3.59
C LEU A 17 -6.16 -5.79 3.65
N LYS A 18 -6.68 -4.62 3.30
CA LYS A 18 -6.02 -3.33 3.53
C LYS A 18 -6.89 -2.48 4.46
N PHE A 19 -6.27 -1.75 5.38
CA PHE A 19 -6.98 -0.77 6.20
C PHE A 19 -6.06 0.37 6.67
N THR A 20 -6.67 1.45 7.14
CA THR A 20 -5.95 2.61 7.70
C THR A 20 -5.96 2.58 9.22
N PRO A 21 -4.81 2.39 9.89
CA PRO A 21 -4.68 2.35 11.35
C PRO A 21 -4.62 3.77 11.94
N MET A 22 -5.53 4.66 11.53
CA MET A 22 -5.53 6.04 12.01
C MET A 22 -6.88 6.37 12.67
N PRO A 23 -6.92 6.85 13.92
CA PRO A 23 -8.15 7.33 14.53
C PRO A 23 -8.67 8.57 13.79
N LYS A 24 -9.99 8.78 13.74
CA LYS A 24 -10.57 9.90 12.97
C LYS A 24 -10.10 11.28 13.46
N ASN A 25 -9.86 11.41 14.76
CA ASN A 25 -9.40 12.64 15.40
C ASN A 25 -7.88 12.65 15.62
N TRP A 26 -7.11 11.92 14.80
CA TRP A 26 -5.66 11.78 14.96
C TRP A 26 -4.91 13.11 15.05
N ALA A 27 -5.35 14.13 14.30
CA ALA A 27 -4.75 15.46 14.29
C ALA A 27 -4.88 16.23 15.62
N GLU A 28 -5.80 15.82 16.50
CA GLU A 28 -6.02 16.42 17.82
C GLU A 28 -5.24 15.69 18.93
N LEU A 29 -4.63 14.55 18.62
CA LEU A 29 -3.93 13.73 19.59
C LEU A 29 -2.46 14.14 19.70
N THR A 30 -1.87 13.92 20.88
CA THR A 30 -0.42 13.98 21.00
C THR A 30 0.21 12.88 20.15
N TYR A 31 1.42 13.14 19.63
CA TYR A 31 2.19 12.19 18.83
C TYR A 31 2.22 10.78 19.43
N THR A 32 2.60 10.65 20.71
CA THR A 32 2.69 9.35 21.40
C THR A 32 1.35 8.64 21.49
N LYS A 33 0.26 9.37 21.71
CA LYS A 33 -1.08 8.77 21.80
C LYS A 33 -1.59 8.34 20.42
N MET A 34 -1.34 9.13 19.38
CA MET A 34 -1.64 8.75 18.00
C MET A 34 -0.89 7.48 17.61
N MET A 35 0.42 7.42 17.87
CA MET A 35 1.26 6.27 17.55
C MET A 35 0.80 5.00 18.26
N GLY A 36 0.59 5.06 19.58
CA GLY A 36 0.12 3.91 20.36
C GLY A 36 -1.23 3.38 19.86
N LEU A 37 -2.19 4.27 19.58
CA LEU A 37 -3.49 3.86 19.04
C LEU A 37 -3.37 3.24 17.64
N ALA A 38 -2.49 3.76 16.79
CA ALA A 38 -2.26 3.20 15.46
C ALA A 38 -1.69 1.78 15.56
N VAL A 39 -0.70 1.55 16.42
CA VAL A 39 -0.11 0.23 16.66
C VAL A 39 -1.13 -0.74 17.25
N ASP A 40 -1.93 -0.30 18.22
CA ASP A 40 -3.00 -1.10 18.84
C ASP A 40 -4.04 -1.54 17.80
N MET A 41 -4.40 -0.66 16.87
CA MET A 41 -5.30 -0.99 15.76
C MET A 41 -4.73 -2.09 14.87
N VAL A 42 -3.44 -2.02 14.52
CA VAL A 42 -2.78 -3.07 13.73
C VAL A 42 -2.72 -4.39 14.50
N SER A 43 -2.41 -4.36 15.80
CA SER A 43 -2.39 -5.55 16.65
C SER A 43 -3.77 -6.21 16.69
N ALA A 44 -4.83 -5.43 16.93
CA ALA A 44 -6.20 -5.94 16.99
C ALA A 44 -6.65 -6.57 15.66
N VAL A 45 -6.27 -5.97 14.52
CA VAL A 45 -6.53 -6.57 13.21
C VAL A 45 -5.80 -7.90 13.07
N ARG A 46 -4.50 -7.94 13.38
CA ARG A 46 -3.66 -9.14 13.29
C ARG A 46 -4.18 -10.27 14.17
N GLU A 47 -4.58 -9.97 15.39
CA GLU A 47 -5.20 -10.93 16.32
C GLU A 47 -6.52 -11.49 15.76
N THR A 48 -7.29 -10.66 15.06
CA THR A 48 -8.58 -11.07 14.48
C THR A 48 -8.42 -11.97 13.27
N VAL A 49 -7.46 -11.67 12.38
CA VAL A 49 -7.28 -12.41 11.11
C VAL A 49 -6.29 -13.56 11.18
N GLY A 50 -5.48 -13.64 12.24
CA GLY A 50 -4.45 -14.65 12.41
C GLY A 50 -3.20 -14.35 11.58
N TRP A 51 -2.27 -15.31 11.56
CA TRP A 51 -0.94 -15.15 10.93
C TRP A 51 -0.86 -15.69 9.49
N ASP A 52 -1.85 -16.44 9.04
CA ASP A 52 -2.00 -16.93 7.66
C ASP A 52 -2.99 -16.03 6.88
N PHE A 53 -2.75 -14.72 6.95
CA PHE A 53 -3.59 -13.71 6.31
C PHE A 53 -2.79 -12.43 6.08
N ASP A 54 -2.79 -11.90 4.86
CA ASP A 54 -2.01 -10.71 4.53
C ASP A 54 -2.71 -9.42 4.99
N VAL A 55 -1.96 -8.53 5.64
CA VAL A 55 -2.49 -7.25 6.15
C VAL A 55 -1.68 -6.09 5.57
N GLY A 56 -2.28 -5.39 4.60
CA GLY A 56 -1.76 -4.12 4.10
C GLY A 56 -2.16 -2.96 4.99
N ILE A 57 -1.23 -2.05 5.25
CA ILE A 57 -1.45 -0.84 6.05
C ILE A 57 -1.43 0.38 5.14
N GLU A 58 -2.47 1.20 5.21
CA GLU A 58 -2.61 2.43 4.44
C GLU A 58 -2.50 3.65 5.36
N ILE A 59 -1.51 4.51 5.16
CA ILE A 59 -1.31 5.70 6.01
C ILE A 59 -1.94 6.95 5.39
N HIS A 60 -2.29 6.92 4.10
CA HIS A 60 -2.85 8.05 3.36
C HIS A 60 -2.00 9.32 3.50
N ARG A 61 -0.67 9.18 3.51
CA ARG A 61 0.29 10.30 3.47
C ARG A 61 0.27 11.19 4.72
N ASN A 62 -0.30 10.70 5.82
CA ASN A 62 -0.53 11.49 7.03
C ASN A 62 0.64 11.53 8.02
N MET A 63 1.78 10.92 7.69
CA MET A 63 2.97 10.95 8.55
C MET A 63 4.10 11.76 7.93
N GLN A 64 4.89 12.39 8.78
CA GLN A 64 6.21 12.91 8.43
C GLN A 64 7.22 11.74 8.33
N PRO A 65 8.37 11.92 7.63
CA PRO A 65 9.37 10.86 7.47
C PRO A 65 9.80 10.18 8.78
N HIS A 66 10.03 10.94 9.85
CA HIS A 66 10.44 10.36 11.13
C HIS A 66 9.33 9.55 11.81
N GLU A 67 8.07 9.97 11.67
CA GLU A 67 6.91 9.28 12.24
C GLU A 67 6.65 7.97 11.49
N ALA A 68 6.76 7.99 10.16
CA ALA A 68 6.64 6.80 9.34
C ALA A 68 7.68 5.73 9.72
N ILE A 69 8.94 6.14 9.93
CA ILE A 69 10.01 5.23 10.35
C ILE A 69 9.69 4.63 11.72
N ALA A 70 9.36 5.47 12.71
CA ALA A 70 9.03 5.02 14.06
C ALA A 70 7.83 4.06 14.08
N PHE A 71 6.76 4.40 13.36
CA PHE A 71 5.58 3.55 13.22
C PHE A 71 5.94 2.18 12.62
N CYS A 72 6.74 2.17 11.54
CA CYS A 72 7.16 0.94 10.87
C CYS A 72 7.97 0.03 11.80
N GLU A 73 8.85 0.60 12.63
CA GLU A 73 9.60 -0.16 13.63
C GLU A 73 8.67 -0.85 14.64
N GLU A 74 7.65 -0.15 15.14
CA GLU A 74 6.72 -0.71 16.12
C GLU A 74 5.82 -1.83 15.55
N VAL A 75 5.37 -1.69 14.30
CA VAL A 75 4.49 -2.67 13.66
C VAL A 75 5.22 -3.80 12.95
N ALA A 76 6.56 -3.75 12.84
CA ALA A 76 7.34 -4.76 12.13
C ALA A 76 7.09 -6.19 12.64
N LYS A 77 6.94 -6.34 13.96
CA LYS A 77 6.61 -7.63 14.61
C LYS A 77 5.27 -8.23 14.17
N LEU A 78 4.36 -7.41 13.63
CA LEU A 78 3.02 -7.81 13.17
C LEU A 78 3.01 -8.25 11.69
N ARG A 79 4.17 -8.24 11.03
CA ARG A 79 4.39 -8.70 9.65
C ARG A 79 3.36 -8.10 8.67
N PRO A 80 3.29 -6.77 8.54
CA PRO A 80 2.44 -6.18 7.52
C PRO A 80 2.91 -6.58 6.13
N TYR A 81 1.96 -6.82 5.23
CA TYR A 81 2.23 -7.21 3.85
C TYR A 81 2.87 -6.06 3.06
N PHE A 82 2.41 -4.84 3.31
CA PHE A 82 3.05 -3.60 2.89
C PHE A 82 2.62 -2.44 3.78
N ILE A 83 3.38 -1.35 3.73
CA ILE A 83 2.96 -0.01 4.15
C ILE A 83 2.75 0.83 2.89
N GLU A 84 1.56 1.40 2.74
CA GLU A 84 1.14 2.20 1.60
C GLU A 84 1.18 3.69 1.94
N ASP A 85 1.77 4.45 1.02
CA ASP A 85 1.89 5.92 1.06
C ASP A 85 2.15 6.48 2.48
N PRO A 86 3.29 6.11 3.12
CA PRO A 86 3.57 6.50 4.50
C PRO A 86 3.68 8.01 4.66
N ILE A 87 4.28 8.70 3.67
CA ILE A 87 4.51 10.15 3.69
C ILE A 87 3.91 10.80 2.46
N VAL A 88 3.84 12.13 2.47
CA VAL A 88 3.46 12.94 1.31
C VAL A 88 4.38 12.61 0.11
N PRO A 89 3.83 12.36 -1.09
CA PRO A 89 4.61 11.86 -2.21
C PRO A 89 5.18 13.00 -3.07
N ASP A 90 5.64 14.09 -2.44
CA ASP A 90 6.23 15.26 -3.11
C ASP A 90 7.72 15.10 -3.40
N SER A 91 8.43 14.27 -2.64
CA SER A 91 9.84 13.97 -2.80
C SER A 91 10.11 12.46 -2.90
N VAL A 92 10.54 12.02 -4.08
CA VAL A 92 11.00 10.64 -4.30
C VAL A 92 12.24 10.30 -3.46
N VAL A 93 13.09 11.30 -3.21
CA VAL A 93 14.31 11.14 -2.40
C VAL A 93 13.93 10.90 -0.95
N ALA A 94 13.05 11.72 -0.38
CA ALA A 94 12.57 11.53 1.00
C ALA A 94 11.86 10.18 1.17
N MET A 95 11.05 9.78 0.18
CA MET A 95 10.42 8.46 0.20
C MET A 95 11.46 7.34 0.18
N GLY A 96 12.54 7.46 -0.60
CA GLY A 96 13.62 6.48 -0.62
C GLY A 96 14.42 6.41 0.69
N GLU A 97 14.64 7.54 1.36
CA GLU A 97 15.25 7.56 2.69
C GLU A 97 14.39 6.86 3.75
N VAL A 98 13.06 7.05 3.69
CA VAL A 98 12.10 6.33 4.56
C VAL A 98 12.10 4.84 4.23
N ALA A 99 11.99 4.48 2.94
CA ALA A 99 11.98 3.09 2.47
C ALA A 99 13.22 2.31 2.95
N ALA A 100 14.40 2.95 2.89
CA ALA A 100 15.66 2.35 3.34
C ALA A 100 15.70 2.08 4.85
N LYS A 101 14.93 2.83 5.65
CA LYS A 101 14.93 2.74 7.12
C LYS A 101 13.79 1.87 7.68
N MET A 102 12.62 1.84 7.03
CA MET A 102 11.44 1.13 7.55
C MET A 102 11.56 -0.41 7.57
N ARG A 103 12.45 -0.99 6.74
CA ARG A 103 12.67 -2.45 6.61
C ARG A 103 11.40 -3.30 6.38
N LEU A 104 10.31 -2.67 5.92
CA LEU A 104 9.05 -3.29 5.57
C LEU A 104 8.77 -3.04 4.08
N PRO A 105 7.93 -3.86 3.41
CA PRO A 105 7.60 -3.63 2.01
C PRO A 105 6.84 -2.31 1.82
N LEU A 106 7.35 -1.44 0.94
CA LEU A 106 6.68 -0.19 0.56
C LEU A 106 5.75 -0.42 -0.63
N ALA A 107 4.55 0.15 -0.58
CA ALA A 107 3.61 0.23 -1.69
C ALA A 107 3.31 1.70 -2.03
N ILE A 108 3.34 2.06 -3.31
CA ILE A 108 3.06 3.44 -3.77
C ILE A 108 2.42 3.44 -5.17
N GLY A 109 1.74 4.53 -5.54
CA GLY A 109 1.45 4.82 -6.96
C GLY A 109 0.08 5.39 -7.27
N GLU A 110 -0.84 5.49 -6.30
CA GLU A 110 -2.22 5.94 -6.56
C GLU A 110 -2.30 7.38 -7.11
N GLN A 111 -1.34 8.23 -6.72
CA GLN A 111 -1.26 9.65 -7.14
C GLN A 111 -0.20 9.90 -8.22
N LYS A 112 0.34 8.86 -8.85
CA LYS A 112 1.41 9.01 -9.83
C LYS A 112 0.84 8.90 -11.24
N HIS A 113 1.13 9.92 -12.03
CA HIS A 113 0.40 10.20 -13.26
C HIS A 113 1.19 9.74 -14.48
N ARG A 114 2.53 9.71 -14.40
CA ARG A 114 3.38 9.50 -15.57
C ARG A 114 4.42 8.41 -15.37
N LEU A 115 4.74 7.74 -16.47
CA LEU A 115 5.76 6.69 -16.55
C LEU A 115 7.11 7.08 -15.93
N TRP A 116 7.54 8.33 -16.14
CA TRP A 116 8.82 8.84 -15.65
C TRP A 116 8.89 8.93 -14.13
N GLU A 117 7.75 9.20 -13.46
CA GLU A 117 7.70 9.18 -12.00
C GLU A 117 7.95 7.75 -11.50
N PHE A 118 7.27 6.76 -12.07
CA PHE A 118 7.46 5.35 -11.71
C PHE A 118 8.90 4.88 -11.96
N ARG A 119 9.55 5.33 -13.03
CA ARG A 119 10.99 5.09 -13.26
C ARG A 119 11.84 5.62 -12.11
N GLU A 120 11.60 6.85 -11.68
CA GLU A 120 12.38 7.48 -10.59
C GLU A 120 12.15 6.78 -9.26
N TYR A 121 10.89 6.43 -8.94
CA TYR A 121 10.58 5.63 -7.75
C TYR A 121 11.22 4.25 -7.79
N ALA A 122 11.24 3.57 -8.95
CA ALA A 122 11.87 2.26 -9.09
C ALA A 122 13.38 2.31 -8.80
N GLN A 123 14.03 3.44 -9.10
CA GLN A 123 15.47 3.62 -8.92
C GLN A 123 15.83 4.09 -7.50
N LEU A 124 15.09 5.05 -6.97
CA LEU A 124 15.45 5.77 -5.74
C LEU A 124 14.73 5.20 -4.51
N ALA A 125 13.43 4.92 -4.62
CA ALA A 125 12.64 4.43 -3.49
C ALA A 125 12.53 2.90 -3.43
N LYS A 126 12.66 2.23 -4.59
CA LYS A 126 12.67 0.76 -4.72
C LYS A 126 11.53 0.08 -3.95
N PRO A 127 10.27 0.49 -4.18
CA PRO A 127 9.14 -0.11 -3.47
C PRO A 127 8.97 -1.58 -3.86
N ALA A 128 8.31 -2.35 -2.99
CA ALA A 128 7.93 -3.72 -3.33
C ALA A 128 6.71 -3.76 -4.26
N PHE A 129 5.85 -2.74 -4.20
CA PHE A 129 4.62 -2.68 -4.98
C PHE A 129 4.43 -1.32 -5.67
N PHE A 130 4.11 -1.36 -6.95
CA PHE A 130 3.50 -0.27 -7.68
C PHE A 130 1.99 -0.43 -7.75
N LYS A 131 1.29 0.67 -7.49
CA LYS A 131 -0.17 0.74 -7.44
C LYS A 131 -0.71 1.82 -8.37
N PRO A 132 -0.38 1.77 -9.66
CA PRO A 132 -0.84 2.78 -10.61
C PRO A 132 -2.37 2.76 -10.70
N ASP A 133 -2.98 3.94 -10.68
CA ASP A 133 -4.40 4.09 -10.99
C ASP A 133 -4.57 4.20 -12.51
N ILE A 134 -5.45 3.37 -13.07
CA ILE A 134 -5.64 3.30 -14.52
C ILE A 134 -6.21 4.57 -15.14
N ALA A 135 -7.06 5.30 -14.42
CA ALA A 135 -7.64 6.55 -14.92
C ALA A 135 -6.64 7.71 -14.89
N VAL A 136 -5.60 7.58 -14.08
CA VAL A 136 -4.65 8.66 -13.80
C VAL A 136 -3.31 8.42 -14.50
N ALA A 137 -2.83 7.17 -14.54
CA ALA A 137 -1.53 6.78 -15.04
C ALA A 137 -1.49 6.52 -16.55
N GLY A 138 -2.33 7.22 -17.33
CA GLY A 138 -2.34 7.15 -18.79
C GLY A 138 -3.08 5.95 -19.39
N GLY A 139 -4.10 5.43 -18.70
CA GLY A 139 -4.95 4.35 -19.20
C GLY A 139 -4.24 3.00 -19.26
N ILE A 140 -4.82 2.07 -20.02
CA ILE A 140 -4.28 0.70 -20.17
C ILE A 140 -2.85 0.73 -20.69
N THR A 141 -2.57 1.56 -21.71
CA THR A 141 -1.24 1.67 -22.31
C THR A 141 -0.21 2.23 -21.33
N GLY A 142 -0.57 3.25 -20.55
CA GLY A 142 0.32 3.86 -19.56
C GLY A 142 0.67 2.88 -18.44
N VAL A 143 -0.35 2.24 -17.85
CA VAL A 143 -0.16 1.25 -16.80
C VAL A 143 0.61 0.03 -17.30
N LYS A 144 0.40 -0.43 -18.54
CA LYS A 144 1.19 -1.52 -19.13
C LYS A 144 2.69 -1.17 -19.23
N LYS A 145 3.03 0.06 -19.62
CA LYS A 145 4.44 0.52 -19.63
C LYS A 145 5.03 0.57 -18.23
N ILE A 146 4.24 1.01 -17.24
CA ILE A 146 4.64 1.02 -15.83
C ILE A 146 4.90 -0.41 -15.33
N ALA A 147 4.04 -1.36 -15.70
CA ALA A 147 4.23 -2.77 -15.36
C ALA A 147 5.55 -3.34 -15.87
N THR A 148 5.99 -2.97 -17.08
CA THR A 148 7.29 -3.37 -17.62
C THR A 148 8.45 -2.77 -16.83
N ILE A 149 8.34 -1.52 -16.35
CA ILE A 149 9.34 -0.95 -15.43
C ILE A 149 9.37 -1.73 -14.12
N ALA A 150 8.19 -2.06 -13.58
CA ALA A 150 8.08 -2.81 -12.34
C ALA A 150 8.80 -4.15 -12.44
N GLU A 151 8.53 -4.90 -13.52
CA GLU A 151 9.15 -6.18 -13.84
C GLU A 151 10.68 -6.10 -13.85
N ALA A 152 11.24 -5.09 -14.54
CA ALA A 152 12.69 -4.90 -14.65
C ALA A 152 13.37 -4.59 -13.31
N HIS A 153 12.60 -4.17 -12.29
CA HIS A 153 13.09 -3.80 -10.98
C HIS A 153 12.66 -4.77 -9.86
N HIS A 154 12.09 -5.93 -10.21
CA HIS A 154 11.52 -6.89 -9.24
C HIS A 154 10.41 -6.29 -8.36
N ILE A 155 9.67 -5.33 -8.89
CA ILE A 155 8.55 -4.66 -8.24
C ILE A 155 7.26 -5.32 -8.74
N LYS A 156 6.37 -5.68 -7.82
CA LYS A 156 5.05 -6.20 -8.17
C LYS A 156 4.09 -5.07 -8.52
N ILE A 157 3.05 -5.36 -9.31
CA ILE A 157 1.96 -4.42 -9.58
C ILE A 157 0.67 -4.86 -8.88
N CYS A 158 0.00 -3.90 -8.23
CA CYS A 158 -1.32 -4.05 -7.63
C CYS A 158 -2.13 -2.79 -7.99
N PRO A 159 -2.73 -2.72 -9.20
CA PRO A 159 -3.40 -1.52 -9.69
C PRO A 159 -4.39 -0.94 -8.68
N HIS A 160 -4.33 0.36 -8.46
CA HIS A 160 -5.28 1.04 -7.58
C HIS A 160 -6.68 1.01 -8.21
N ASN A 161 -7.66 0.51 -7.46
CA ASN A 161 -9.02 0.32 -7.96
C ASN A 161 -10.06 0.75 -6.93
N PHE A 162 -10.33 2.05 -6.86
CA PHE A 162 -11.41 2.65 -6.05
C PHE A 162 -12.60 3.10 -6.92
N GLN A 163 -12.60 2.75 -8.20
CA GLN A 163 -13.49 3.33 -9.20
C GLN A 163 -14.68 2.41 -9.50
N GLY A 164 -15.29 2.58 -10.68
CA GLY A 164 -16.39 1.78 -11.17
C GLY A 164 -15.97 0.47 -11.84
N PRO A 165 -16.95 -0.33 -12.30
CA PRO A 165 -16.72 -1.67 -12.86
C PRO A 165 -15.83 -1.67 -14.12
N ILE A 166 -15.82 -0.60 -14.90
CA ILE A 166 -14.97 -0.46 -16.10
C ILE A 166 -13.49 -0.42 -15.71
N ALA A 167 -13.15 0.36 -14.68
CA ALA A 167 -11.79 0.45 -14.17
C ALA A 167 -11.34 -0.89 -13.57
N THR A 168 -12.22 -1.58 -12.84
CA THR A 168 -11.98 -2.95 -12.34
C THR A 168 -11.64 -3.91 -13.48
N ALA A 169 -12.45 -3.95 -14.55
CA ALA A 169 -12.20 -4.82 -15.69
C ALA A 169 -10.86 -4.51 -16.37
N ALA A 170 -10.51 -3.23 -16.49
CA ALA A 170 -9.24 -2.81 -17.06
C ALA A 170 -8.04 -3.14 -16.15
N CYS A 171 -8.18 -3.06 -14.83
CA CYS A 171 -7.17 -3.51 -13.87
C CYS A 171 -6.93 -5.03 -13.98
N ILE A 172 -8.01 -5.82 -14.09
CA ILE A 172 -7.93 -7.27 -14.30
C ILE A 172 -7.20 -7.60 -15.60
N ALA A 173 -7.58 -6.95 -16.71
CA ALA A 173 -6.96 -7.18 -18.02
C ALA A 173 -5.45 -6.89 -18.04
N ILE A 174 -5.01 -5.89 -17.28
CA ILE A 174 -3.57 -5.59 -17.15
C ILE A 174 -2.89 -6.58 -16.23
N GLY A 175 -3.50 -6.89 -15.08
CA GLY A 175 -2.95 -7.84 -14.13
C GLY A 175 -2.71 -9.20 -14.79
N THR A 176 -3.69 -9.74 -15.50
CA THR A 176 -3.56 -11.03 -16.19
C THR A 176 -2.55 -11.01 -17.35
N ALA A 177 -2.26 -9.82 -17.89
CA ALA A 177 -1.28 -9.62 -18.96
C ALA A 177 0.12 -9.24 -18.46
N SER A 178 0.36 -9.18 -17.14
CA SER A 178 1.64 -8.80 -16.55
C SER A 178 2.21 -9.91 -15.67
N PRO A 179 3.48 -10.31 -15.86
CA PRO A 179 4.13 -11.29 -14.99
C PRO A 179 4.40 -10.73 -13.58
N SER A 180 4.31 -9.41 -13.39
CA SER A 180 4.54 -8.75 -12.10
C SER A 180 3.27 -8.61 -11.27
N TRP A 181 2.12 -9.13 -11.72
CA TRP A 181 0.86 -8.94 -11.03
C TRP A 181 0.83 -9.65 -9.67
N ASP A 182 0.53 -8.89 -8.62
CA ASP A 182 0.28 -9.43 -7.29
C ASP A 182 -1.21 -9.77 -7.12
N VAL A 183 -1.55 -11.05 -7.21
CA VAL A 183 -2.89 -11.56 -6.92
C VAL A 183 -2.98 -11.93 -5.46
N LYS A 184 -3.81 -11.20 -4.71
CA LYS A 184 -4.16 -11.52 -3.32
C LYS A 184 -5.67 -11.38 -3.17
N GLY A 185 -6.34 -12.49 -2.87
CA GLY A 185 -7.79 -12.66 -2.94
C GLY A 185 -8.15 -13.72 -3.98
N ASN A 186 -9.07 -14.62 -3.64
CA ASN A 186 -9.60 -15.62 -4.56
C ASN A 186 -10.24 -14.87 -5.77
N PRO A 187 -10.01 -15.29 -7.03
CA PRO A 187 -10.65 -14.68 -8.20
C PRO A 187 -12.18 -14.59 -8.06
#